data_AF-A0A1I7G144-F1
#
_entry.id   AF-A0A1I7G144-F1
#
_cell.length_a   1.000
_cell.length_b   1.000
_cell.length_c   1.000
_cell.angle_alpha   90.00
_cell.angle_beta   90.00
_cell.angle_gamma   90.00
#
_symmetry.space_group_name_H-M   'P 1'
#
loop_
_entity.id
_entity.type
_entity.pdbx_description
1 polymer ?
#
loop_
_entity_poly.entity_id
_entity_poly.type
_entity_poly.pdbx_seq_one_letter_code
_entity_poly.pdbx_strand_id
1 'polypeptide(L)'
;MHLKFKSRIKRRYILLLYLLVPLCLFFWFNMQVSYKYEVDHQYLFLEMDDTLTPTEKLELNRELDKKGEAIIWQSRFVLVVAAASFVTAITLSLRKIKYR
;
A
#
# COMPACT_ATOMS: atom_id res chain seq x y z
N MET A 1 5.06 -36.56 19.51
CA MET A 1 4.59 -36.15 18.15
C MET A 1 4.21 -34.66 18.03
N HIS A 2 3.79 -33.97 19.10
CA HIS A 2 3.33 -32.57 19.07
C HIS A 2 4.37 -31.50 18.62
N LEU A 3 5.66 -31.69 18.92
CA LEU A 3 6.70 -30.68 18.65
C LEU A 3 7.00 -30.50 17.13
N LYS A 4 6.91 -31.58 16.33
CA LYS A 4 7.10 -31.51 14.86
C LYS A 4 5.97 -30.78 14.15
N PHE A 5 4.75 -30.76 14.71
CA PHE A 5 3.59 -30.10 14.11
C PHE A 5 3.66 -28.56 14.29
N LYS A 6 4.01 -28.10 15.50
CA LYS A 6 4.18 -26.68 15.83
C LYS A 6 5.29 -26.00 15.01
N SER A 7 6.35 -26.75 14.69
CA SER A 7 7.47 -26.30 13.84
C SER A 7 7.08 -26.06 12.38
N ARG A 8 6.25 -26.94 11.79
CA ARG A 8 5.78 -26.81 10.39
C ARG A 8 4.85 -25.63 10.21
N ILE A 9 3.96 -25.39 11.17
CA ILE A 9 3.03 -24.26 11.20
C ILE A 9 3.80 -22.92 11.22
N LYS A 10 4.79 -22.77 12.11
CA LYS A 10 5.63 -21.56 12.18
C LYS A 10 6.39 -21.25 10.89
N ARG A 11 6.79 -22.27 10.13
CA ARG A 11 7.52 -22.09 8.85
C ARG A 11 6.62 -21.54 7.75
N ARG A 12 5.35 -21.97 7.69
CA ARG A 12 4.35 -21.46 6.74
C ARG A 12 4.03 -19.99 6.99
N TYR A 13 3.91 -19.57 8.25
CA TYR A 13 3.67 -18.16 8.60
C TYR A 13 4.82 -17.23 8.18
N ILE A 14 6.07 -17.67 8.34
CA ILE A 14 7.23 -16.89 7.90
C ILE A 14 7.22 -16.72 6.37
N LEU A 15 6.93 -17.80 5.63
CA LEU A 15 6.80 -17.73 4.16
C LEU A 15 5.66 -16.82 3.72
N LEU A 16 4.51 -16.88 4.39
CA LEU A 16 3.38 -15.98 4.13
C LEU A 16 3.74 -14.51 4.36
N LEU A 17 4.44 -14.20 5.46
CA LEU A 17 4.91 -12.83 5.73
C LEU A 17 5.90 -12.34 4.67
N TYR A 18 6.81 -13.19 4.20
CA TYR A 18 7.73 -12.83 3.11
C TYR A 18 7.03 -12.64 1.77
N LEU A 19 5.94 -13.39 1.49
CA LEU A 19 5.10 -13.19 0.31
C LEU A 19 4.22 -11.94 0.43
N LEU A 20 3.85 -11.53 1.64
CA LEU A 20 3.02 -10.36 1.87
C LEU A 20 3.74 -9.07 1.48
N VAL A 21 5.05 -8.96 1.74
CA VAL A 21 5.84 -7.77 1.41
C VAL A 21 5.80 -7.41 -0.09
N PRO A 22 6.16 -8.29 -1.04
CA PRO A 22 6.09 -7.98 -2.46
C PRO A 22 4.65 -7.73 -2.93
N LEU A 23 3.65 -8.40 -2.32
CA LEU A 23 2.24 -8.14 -2.60
C LEU A 23 1.84 -6.71 -2.19
N CYS A 24 2.20 -6.28 -0.98
CA CYS A 24 1.96 -4.91 -0.52
C CYS A 24 2.68 -3.88 -1.39
N LEU A 25 3.93 -4.14 -1.80
CA LEU A 25 4.65 -3.24 -2.71
C LEU A 25 3.94 -3.16 -4.08
N PHE A 26 3.44 -4.28 -4.61
CA PHE A 26 2.67 -4.28 -5.85
C PHE A 26 1.40 -3.43 -5.73
N PHE A 27 0.63 -3.59 -4.65
CA PHE A 27 -0.55 -2.74 -4.40
C PHE A 27 -0.18 -1.27 -4.26
N TRP A 28 0.91 -0.97 -3.55
CA TRP A 28 1.41 0.40 -3.41
C TRP A 28 1.76 1.02 -4.77
N PHE A 29 2.49 0.30 -5.64
CA PHE A 29 2.80 0.77 -6.99
C PHE A 29 1.53 1.04 -7.81
N ASN A 30 0.54 0.14 -7.76
CA ASN A 30 -0.73 0.34 -8.46
C ASN A 30 -1.47 1.60 -7.96
N MET A 31 -1.45 1.88 -6.66
CA MET A 31 -2.04 3.10 -6.10
C MET A 31 -1.31 4.37 -6.59
N GLN A 32 0.01 4.35 -6.70
CA GLN A 32 0.77 5.48 -7.27
C GLN A 32 0.44 5.72 -8.74
N VAL A 33 0.27 4.64 -9.50
CA VAL A 33 -0.17 4.71 -10.91
C VAL A 33 -1.58 5.28 -11.00
N SER A 34 -2.52 4.78 -10.19
CA SER A 34 -3.89 5.29 -10.12
C SER A 34 -3.92 6.78 -9.74
N TYR A 35 -3.13 7.21 -8.74
CA TYR A 35 -2.99 8.63 -8.41
C TYR A 35 -2.60 9.48 -9.63
N LYS A 36 -1.58 9.05 -10.38
CA LYS A 36 -1.10 9.79 -11.55
C LYS A 36 -2.15 9.93 -12.65
N TYR A 37 -2.97 8.90 -12.89
CA TYR A 37 -3.98 8.92 -13.96
C TYR A 37 -5.32 9.50 -13.53
N GLU A 38 -5.74 9.28 -12.29
CA GLU A 38 -7.05 9.70 -11.78
C GLU A 38 -7.01 11.08 -11.13
N VAL A 39 -5.84 11.54 -10.69
CA VAL A 39 -5.69 12.83 -10.00
C VAL A 39 -4.89 13.78 -10.86
N ASP A 40 -3.61 13.52 -11.11
CA ASP A 40 -2.73 14.48 -11.83
C ASP A 40 -3.22 14.77 -13.26
N HIS A 41 -3.63 13.75 -14.01
CA HIS A 41 -4.21 13.96 -15.34
C HIS A 41 -5.54 14.72 -15.28
N GLN A 42 -6.41 14.44 -14.31
CA GLN A 42 -7.68 15.14 -14.20
C GLN A 42 -7.49 16.63 -13.89
N TYR A 43 -6.52 17.00 -13.03
CA TYR A 43 -6.16 18.40 -12.83
C TYR A 43 -5.75 19.08 -14.13
N LEU A 44 -4.91 18.43 -14.93
CA LEU A 44 -4.44 18.98 -16.20
C LEU A 44 -5.60 19.23 -17.17
N PHE A 45 -6.56 18.30 -17.27
CA PHE A 45 -7.74 18.48 -18.11
C PHE A 45 -8.66 19.58 -17.60
N LEU A 46 -8.86 19.70 -16.29
CA LEU A 46 -9.65 20.76 -15.65
C LEU A 46 -9.05 22.16 -15.86
N GLU A 47 -7.73 22.25 -15.85
CA GLU A 47 -7.02 23.51 -16.08
C GLU A 47 -7.15 23.96 -17.54
N MET A 48 -7.05 23.01 -18.49
CA MET A 48 -7.14 23.27 -19.93
C MET A 48 -8.56 23.49 -20.46
N ASP A 49 -9.60 23.20 -19.67
CA ASP A 49 -10.98 23.34 -20.11
C ASP A 49 -11.51 24.77 -19.88
N ASP A 50 -11.62 25.56 -20.94
CA ASP A 50 -12.14 26.93 -20.90
C ASP A 50 -13.68 26.99 -20.79
N THR A 51 -14.38 25.86 -20.85
CA THR A 51 -15.85 25.83 -20.82
C THR A 51 -16.43 25.88 -19.42
N LEU A 52 -15.64 25.53 -18.39
CA LEU A 52 -16.07 25.47 -17.01
C LEU A 52 -15.98 26.83 -16.32
N THR A 53 -17.01 27.18 -15.55
CA THR A 53 -16.98 28.37 -14.70
C THR A 53 -15.96 28.22 -13.56
N PRO A 54 -15.42 29.32 -13.01
CA PRO A 54 -14.47 29.27 -11.90
C PRO A 54 -15.00 28.50 -10.68
N THR A 55 -16.31 28.56 -10.44
CA THR A 55 -16.98 27.85 -9.34
C THR A 55 -17.03 26.34 -9.58
N GLU A 56 -17.33 25.90 -10.80
CA GLU A 56 -17.33 24.47 -11.16
C GLU A 56 -15.92 23.88 -11.09
N LYS A 57 -14.90 24.61 -11.60
CA LYS A 57 -13.50 24.21 -11.47
C LYS A 57 -13.08 24.04 -10.01
N LEU A 58 -13.55 24.92 -9.12
CA LEU A 58 -13.25 24.85 -7.69
C LEU A 58 -13.87 23.59 -7.02
N GLU A 59 -15.11 23.25 -7.38
CA GLU A 59 -15.78 22.05 -6.84
C GLU A 59 -15.10 20.77 -7.34
N LEU A 60 -14.80 20.70 -8.64
CA LEU A 60 -14.10 19.56 -9.24
C LEU A 60 -12.68 19.38 -8.65
N ASN A 61 -11.94 20.48 -8.44
CA ASN A 61 -10.65 20.44 -7.76
C ASN A 61 -10.76 19.88 -6.33
N ARG A 62 -11.80 20.27 -5.57
CA ARG A 62 -12.03 19.73 -4.22
C ARG A 62 -12.35 18.23 -4.24
N GLU A 63 -13.04 17.74 -5.27
CA GLU A 63 -13.28 16.30 -5.42
C GLU A 63 -11.99 15.54 -5.75
N LEU A 64 -11.13 16.11 -6.61
CA LEU A 64 -9.81 15.57 -6.91
C LEU A 64 -8.91 15.55 -5.66
N ASP A 65 -8.90 16.62 -4.88
CA ASP A 65 -8.13 16.70 -3.64
C ASP A 65 -8.52 15.55 -2.70
N LYS A 66 -9.82 15.33 -2.50
CA LYS A 66 -10.34 14.24 -1.66
C LYS A 66 -9.94 12.85 -2.18
N LYS A 67 -10.00 12.63 -3.49
CA LYS A 67 -9.56 11.37 -4.10
C LYS A 67 -8.06 11.17 -3.93
N GLY A 68 -7.27 12.21 -4.17
CA GLY A 68 -5.82 12.22 -3.99
C GLY A 68 -5.42 11.89 -2.55
N GLU A 69 -6.03 12.56 -1.57
CA GLU A 69 -5.81 12.27 -0.15
C GLU A 69 -6.17 10.84 0.21
N ALA A 70 -7.31 10.32 -0.28
CA ALA A 70 -7.71 8.94 -0.02
C ALA A 70 -6.69 7.93 -0.56
N ILE A 71 -6.21 8.12 -1.80
CA ILE A 71 -5.19 7.24 -2.40
C ILE A 71 -3.87 7.33 -1.64
N ILE A 72 -3.43 8.53 -1.26
CA ILE A 72 -2.21 8.74 -0.46
C ILE A 72 -2.32 8.06 0.90
N TRP A 73 -3.46 8.19 1.57
CA TRP A 73 -3.68 7.58 2.87
C TRP A 73 -3.65 6.06 2.80
N GLN A 74 -4.35 5.46 1.82
CA GLN A 74 -4.34 4.02 1.59
C GLN A 74 -2.93 3.52 1.22
N SER A 75 -2.22 4.24 0.35
CA SER A 75 -0.84 3.96 -0.04
C SER A 75 0.09 3.92 1.17
N ARG A 76 0.00 4.90 2.07
CA ARG A 76 0.76 4.92 3.34
C ARG A 76 0.41 3.75 4.23
N PHE A 77 -0.88 3.41 4.35
CA PHE A 77 -1.33 2.28 5.15
C PHE A 77 -0.74 0.95 4.64
N VAL A 78 -0.75 0.73 3.33
CA VAL A 78 -0.14 -0.46 2.70
C VAL A 78 1.36 -0.54 3.00
N LEU A 79 2.09 0.57 2.94
CA LEU A 79 3.52 0.60 3.30
C LEU A 79 3.77 0.26 4.78
N VAL A 80 2.93 0.77 5.70
CA VAL A 80 3.03 0.44 7.12
C VAL A 80 2.82 -1.06 7.35
N VAL A 81 1.84 -1.67 6.69
CA VAL A 81 1.59 -3.12 6.75
C VAL A 81 2.77 -3.91 6.17
N ALA A 82 3.34 -3.46 5.06
CA ALA A 82 4.53 -4.08 4.47
C ALA A 82 5.73 -4.04 5.42
N ALA A 83 6.01 -2.87 6.00
CA ALA A 83 7.11 -2.68 6.94
C ALA A 83 6.92 -3.52 8.21
N ALA A 84 5.72 -3.51 8.80
CA ALA A 84 5.41 -4.32 9.98
C ALA A 84 5.57 -5.82 9.70
N SER A 85 5.12 -6.28 8.54
CA SER A 85 5.25 -7.68 8.12
C SER A 85 6.71 -8.09 7.92
N PHE A 86 7.52 -7.21 7.31
CA PHE A 86 8.94 -7.42 7.12
C PHE A 86 9.70 -7.50 8.46
N VAL A 87 9.47 -6.54 9.37
CA VAL A 87 10.07 -6.52 10.71
C VAL A 87 9.69 -7.78 11.50
N THR A 88 8.43 -8.20 11.40
CA THR A 88 7.94 -9.42 12.06
C THR A 88 8.62 -10.67 11.49
N ALA A 89 8.76 -10.76 10.16
CA ALA A 89 9.44 -11.87 9.49
C ALA A 89 10.92 -11.96 9.90
N ILE A 90 11.62 -10.82 9.95
CA ILE A 90 13.02 -10.75 10.41
C ILE A 90 13.13 -11.19 11.87
N THR A 91 12.30 -10.62 12.76
CA THR A 91 12.35 -10.93 14.19
C THR A 91 12.12 -12.41 14.46
N LEU A 92 11.16 -13.03 13.77
CA LEU A 92 10.88 -14.46 13.87
C LEU A 92 12.02 -15.32 13.31
N SER A 93 12.68 -14.86 12.23
CA SER A 93 13.81 -15.56 11.63
C SER A 93 15.05 -15.51 12.52
N LEU A 94 15.40 -14.35 13.08
CA LEU A 94 16.53 -14.15 13.99
C LEU A 94 16.36 -14.91 15.32
N ARG A 95 15.16 -14.88 15.91
CA ARG A 95 14.87 -15.70 17.11
C ARG A 95 15.10 -17.19 16.83
N LYS A 96 14.83 -17.66 15.62
CA LYS A 96 15.04 -19.07 15.26
C LYS A 96 16.53 -19.44 15.16
N ILE A 97 17.41 -18.48 14.85
CA ILE A 97 18.86 -18.69 14.79
C ILE A 97 19.45 -18.76 16.20
N LYS A 98 18.96 -17.95 17.15
CA LYS A 98 19.48 -17.91 18.53
C LYS A 98 19.16 -19.15 19.39
N TYR A 99 18.15 -19.94 19.01
CA TYR A 99 17.71 -21.15 19.73
C TYR A 99 18.09 -22.47 19.01
N ARG A 100 19.03 -22.40 18.06
CA ARG A 100 19.54 -23.55 17.32
C ARG A 100 20.99 -23.77 17.65
#